data_AF-A0AAW7B9X1-F1
#
_entry.id   AF-A0AAW7B9X1-F1
#
_cell.length_a   1.000
_cell.length_b   1.000
_cell.length_c   1.000
_cell.angle_alpha   90.00
_cell.angle_beta   90.00
_cell.angle_gamma   90.00
#
_symmetry.space_group_name_H-M   'P 1'
#
loop_
_entity.id
_entity.type
_entity.pdbx_description
1 polymer ?
#
loop_
_entity_poly.entity_id
_entity_poly.type
_entity_poly.pdbx_seq_one_letter_code
_entity_poly.pdbx_strand_id
1 'polypeptide(L)'
;MKKFIIASLVGISAALPLPTHAETNKVPENSTIINGMDFGPLAKLVGTWKTVEPGGTDVAPGKEGSNVGKGGTAVEPYYEVLTFEPAADATNASDQYLAAMYYKHEVFRVRDNGKFHDQRGYLTYDKKNNTVYNTFCIPRAVCVVAEGPAGETMSLETKENGIAESSYMAKNDKTMKFSFEIDLSGDQLQYTQVTSLQVYGQPFEHVDTSTLEKVK
;
A
#
# COMPACT_ATOMS: atom_id res chain seq x y z
N MET A 1 22.51 -48.22 64.28
CA MET A 1 22.96 -47.27 63.24
C MET A 1 23.18 -48.05 61.95
N LYS A 2 22.20 -48.06 61.03
CA LYS A 2 22.27 -48.76 59.73
C LYS A 2 22.36 -47.71 58.63
N LYS A 3 23.44 -47.75 57.83
CA LYS A 3 23.66 -46.87 56.68
C LYS A 3 22.83 -47.39 55.49
N PHE A 4 21.99 -46.53 54.93
CA PHE A 4 21.40 -46.72 53.61
C PHE A 4 22.34 -46.09 52.56
N ILE A 5 22.73 -46.85 51.54
CA ILE A 5 23.42 -46.34 50.35
C ILE A 5 22.35 -46.19 49.27
N ILE A 6 22.13 -44.95 48.83
CA ILE A 6 21.27 -44.62 47.69
C ILE A 6 22.13 -44.75 46.43
N ALA A 7 21.76 -45.66 45.53
CA ALA A 7 22.35 -45.76 44.21
C ALA A 7 21.62 -44.80 43.27
N SER A 8 22.33 -43.78 42.78
CA SER A 8 21.85 -42.87 41.74
C SER A 8 22.00 -43.54 40.37
N LEU A 9 20.89 -43.89 39.71
CA LEU A 9 20.88 -44.19 38.28
C LEU A 9 20.96 -42.88 37.49
N VAL A 10 22.06 -42.68 36.77
CA VAL A 10 22.16 -41.65 35.72
C VAL A 10 21.52 -42.21 34.46
N GLY A 11 20.32 -41.72 34.13
CA GLY A 11 19.67 -42.00 32.85
C GLY A 11 20.30 -41.14 31.76
N ILE A 12 21.05 -41.76 30.85
CA ILE A 12 21.52 -41.12 29.62
C ILE A 12 20.34 -41.13 28.64
N SER A 13 19.67 -39.98 28.49
CA SER A 13 18.69 -39.77 27.42
C SER A 13 19.46 -39.45 26.13
N ALA A 14 19.51 -40.39 25.20
CA ALA A 14 20.00 -40.13 23.85
C ALA A 14 18.91 -39.37 23.08
N ALA A 15 19.10 -38.06 22.89
CA ALA A 15 18.27 -37.26 22.00
C ALA A 15 18.53 -37.69 20.55
N LEU A 16 17.53 -38.29 19.91
CA LEU A 16 17.53 -38.53 18.46
C LEU A 16 17.30 -37.18 17.75
N PRO A 17 18.13 -36.80 16.76
CA PRO A 17 17.87 -35.61 15.96
C PRO A 17 16.67 -35.89 15.05
N LEU A 18 15.60 -35.11 15.23
CA LEU A 18 14.52 -35.00 14.25
C LEU A 18 15.08 -34.35 12.98
N PRO A 19 14.78 -34.87 11.78
CA PRO A 19 15.18 -34.21 10.55
C PRO A 19 14.35 -32.92 10.40
N THR A 20 14.98 -31.77 10.59
CA THR A 20 14.43 -30.48 10.14
C THR A 20 14.56 -30.39 8.62
N HIS A 21 13.63 -31.02 7.90
CA HIS A 21 13.32 -30.62 6.54
C HIS A 21 12.43 -29.40 6.61
N ALA A 22 13.04 -28.22 6.79
CA ALA A 22 12.43 -26.99 6.33
C ALA A 22 12.55 -27.00 4.80
N GLU A 23 11.60 -27.66 4.14
CA GLU A 23 11.32 -27.31 2.75
C GLU A 23 10.92 -25.84 2.76
N THR A 24 11.80 -24.99 2.27
CA THR A 24 11.41 -23.65 1.83
C THR A 24 10.41 -23.87 0.70
N ASN A 25 9.13 -23.96 1.06
CA ASN A 25 8.04 -23.92 0.11
C ASN A 25 8.21 -22.62 -0.66
N LYS A 26 8.83 -22.73 -1.85
CA LYS A 26 8.85 -21.68 -2.84
C LYS A 26 7.38 -21.48 -3.19
N VAL A 27 6.77 -20.46 -2.58
CA VAL A 27 5.41 -20.04 -2.90
C VAL A 27 5.36 -19.93 -4.42
N PRO A 28 4.46 -20.66 -5.10
CA PRO A 28 4.40 -20.60 -6.56
C PRO A 28 4.26 -19.14 -6.96
N GLU A 29 4.97 -18.70 -8.01
CA GLU A 29 5.04 -17.29 -8.45
C GLU A 29 3.67 -16.63 -8.68
N ASN A 30 2.60 -17.42 -8.72
CA ASN A 30 1.20 -17.00 -8.89
C ASN A 30 0.27 -17.39 -7.71
N SER A 31 0.79 -17.68 -6.52
CA SER A 31 -0.05 -17.93 -5.35
C SER A 31 -0.76 -16.66 -4.92
N THR A 32 -2.08 -16.70 -4.76
CA THR A 32 -2.83 -15.63 -4.09
C THR A 32 -2.72 -15.73 -2.57
N ILE A 33 -2.25 -16.88 -2.06
CA ILE A 33 -2.10 -17.16 -0.63
C ILE A 33 -0.68 -16.80 -0.18
N ILE A 34 -0.56 -15.91 0.80
CA ILE A 34 0.71 -15.50 1.43
C ILE A 34 0.50 -15.52 2.94
N ASN A 35 1.38 -16.22 3.66
CA ASN A 35 1.27 -16.41 5.12
C ASN A 35 -0.11 -16.94 5.58
N GLY A 36 -0.76 -17.76 4.75
CA GLY A 36 -2.09 -18.33 5.03
C GLY A 36 -3.27 -17.42 4.72
N MET A 37 -3.04 -16.18 4.29
CA MET A 37 -4.09 -15.22 3.91
C MET A 37 -4.24 -15.18 2.38
N ASP A 38 -5.48 -15.15 1.90
CA ASP A 38 -5.77 -14.98 0.47
C ASP A 38 -5.85 -13.49 0.12
N PHE A 39 -4.84 -12.99 -0.58
CA PHE A 39 -4.77 -11.60 -1.06
C PHE A 39 -5.39 -11.41 -2.45
N GLY A 40 -5.88 -12.48 -3.07
CA GLY A 40 -6.41 -12.44 -4.43
C GLY A 40 -5.44 -11.75 -5.40
N PRO A 41 -5.90 -10.77 -6.20
CA PRO A 41 -5.03 -10.08 -7.16
C PRO A 41 -3.93 -9.25 -6.51
N LEU A 42 -4.10 -8.84 -5.24
CA LEU A 42 -3.10 -8.02 -4.56
C LEU A 42 -1.82 -8.80 -4.23
N ALA A 43 -1.86 -10.14 -4.23
CA ALA A 43 -0.68 -10.97 -3.93
C ALA A 43 0.55 -10.61 -4.79
N LYS A 44 0.33 -10.17 -6.04
CA LYS A 44 1.39 -9.72 -6.96
C LYS A 44 2.21 -8.54 -6.41
N LEU A 45 1.59 -7.67 -5.62
CA LEU A 45 2.19 -6.44 -5.12
C LEU A 45 3.26 -6.66 -4.05
N VAL A 46 3.21 -7.77 -3.30
CA VAL A 46 4.11 -8.00 -2.15
C VAL A 46 5.57 -7.82 -2.55
N GLY A 47 6.28 -6.93 -1.86
CA GLY A 47 7.65 -6.53 -2.15
C GLY A 47 7.79 -5.03 -2.41
N THR A 48 8.96 -4.64 -2.91
CA THR A 48 9.29 -3.24 -3.22
C THR A 48 9.27 -3.01 -4.73
N TRP A 49 8.74 -1.87 -5.13
CA TRP A 49 8.62 -1.40 -6.50
C TRP A 49 9.26 -0.02 -6.63
N LYS A 50 9.92 0.23 -7.76
CA LYS A 50 10.56 1.51 -8.06
C LYS A 50 10.19 1.97 -9.45
N THR A 51 10.15 3.29 -9.64
CA THR A 51 9.82 3.91 -10.92
C THR A 51 10.73 3.43 -12.05
N VAL A 52 10.13 3.20 -13.22
CA VAL A 52 10.83 2.99 -14.49
C VAL A 52 11.08 4.35 -15.14
N GLU A 53 12.28 4.56 -15.68
CA GLU A 53 12.60 5.79 -16.43
C GLU A 53 11.65 5.97 -17.64
N PRO A 54 11.15 7.18 -17.91
CA PRO A 54 11.70 8.48 -17.50
C PRO A 54 11.20 9.05 -16.15
N GLY A 55 10.44 8.30 -15.36
CA GLY A 55 9.85 8.80 -14.13
C GLY A 55 8.32 8.88 -14.16
N GLY A 56 7.73 9.15 -13.00
CA GLY A 56 6.33 9.55 -12.88
C GLY A 56 6.16 11.06 -13.09
N THR A 57 4.92 11.50 -13.28
CA THR A 57 4.56 12.92 -13.44
C THR A 57 3.46 13.30 -12.46
N ASP A 58 3.71 14.36 -11.69
CA ASP A 58 2.76 15.05 -10.80
C ASP A 58 2.25 16.31 -11.49
N VAL A 59 0.93 16.45 -11.60
CA VAL A 59 0.24 17.66 -12.05
C VAL A 59 -0.55 18.22 -10.89
N ALA A 60 -0.08 19.34 -10.33
CA ALA A 60 -0.55 19.86 -9.04
C ALA A 60 -0.83 21.38 -9.10
N PRO A 61 -1.64 21.92 -8.15
CA PRO A 61 -1.85 23.36 -8.07
C PRO A 61 -0.56 24.08 -7.66
N GLY A 62 -0.18 25.08 -8.44
CA GLY A 62 0.97 25.93 -8.21
C GLY A 62 0.82 26.74 -6.94
N LYS A 63 1.90 26.85 -6.17
CA LYS A 63 1.94 27.69 -4.96
C LYS A 63 2.28 29.14 -5.28
N GLU A 64 2.02 30.02 -4.32
CA GLU A 64 2.50 31.40 -4.37
C GLU A 64 4.03 31.45 -4.54
N GLY A 65 4.50 32.32 -5.43
CA GLY A 65 5.92 32.43 -5.79
C GLY A 65 6.46 31.34 -6.72
N SER A 66 5.64 30.38 -7.16
CA SER A 66 6.03 29.46 -8.24
C SER A 66 5.96 30.16 -9.61
N ASN A 67 6.68 29.61 -10.61
CA ASN A 67 6.70 30.16 -11.98
C ASN A 67 5.31 30.20 -12.65
N VAL A 68 4.38 29.35 -12.21
CA VAL A 68 3.00 29.27 -12.72
C VAL A 68 2.01 30.06 -11.86
N GLY A 69 2.48 30.66 -10.76
CA GLY A 69 1.66 31.40 -9.82
C GLY A 69 0.75 30.52 -8.95
N LYS A 70 0.08 31.16 -7.99
CA LYS A 70 -0.86 30.50 -7.08
C LYS A 70 -2.10 30.02 -7.86
N GLY A 71 -2.35 28.71 -7.84
CA GLY A 71 -3.45 28.05 -8.55
C GLY A 71 -3.21 27.80 -10.05
N GLY A 72 -2.04 28.18 -10.59
CA GLY A 72 -1.64 27.74 -11.93
C GLY A 72 -1.29 26.25 -11.97
N THR A 73 -1.23 25.63 -13.14
CA THR A 73 -0.88 24.21 -13.25
C THR A 73 0.62 24.02 -13.18
N ALA A 74 1.12 23.38 -12.11
CA ALA A 74 2.51 22.95 -12.01
C ALA A 74 2.65 21.50 -12.47
N VAL A 75 3.77 21.18 -13.12
CA VAL A 75 4.12 19.82 -13.54
C VAL A 75 5.50 19.47 -12.99
N GLU A 76 5.60 18.38 -12.23
CA GLU A 76 6.82 17.93 -11.58
C GLU A 76 7.14 16.47 -11.92
N PRO A 77 8.25 16.20 -12.63
CA PRO A 77 8.75 14.84 -12.78
C PRO A 77 9.26 14.28 -11.44
N TYR A 78 8.92 13.03 -11.16
CA TYR A 78 9.33 12.36 -9.92
C TYR A 78 9.81 10.93 -10.14
N TYR A 79 10.49 10.41 -9.13
CA TYR A 79 10.67 8.97 -8.93
C TYR A 79 10.13 8.59 -7.55
N GLU A 80 9.84 7.31 -7.37
CA GLU A 80 9.17 6.84 -6.17
C GLU A 80 9.63 5.45 -5.74
N VAL A 81 9.26 5.11 -4.52
CA VAL A 81 9.35 3.75 -3.97
C VAL A 81 8.00 3.38 -3.38
N LEU A 82 7.43 2.28 -3.86
CA LEU A 82 6.26 1.62 -3.30
C LEU A 82 6.70 0.34 -2.61
N THR A 83 6.26 0.09 -1.37
CA THR A 83 6.54 -1.17 -0.67
C THR A 83 5.26 -1.72 -0.10
N PHE A 84 5.00 -3.00 -0.37
CA PHE A 84 3.81 -3.72 0.08
C PHE A 84 4.21 -4.94 0.92
N GLU A 85 3.63 -5.07 2.11
CA GLU A 85 3.95 -6.13 3.06
C GLU A 85 2.66 -6.73 3.62
N PRO A 86 2.51 -8.07 3.70
CA PRO A 86 1.38 -8.68 4.39
C PRO A 86 1.22 -8.10 5.80
N ALA A 87 0.01 -7.64 6.14
CA ALA A 87 -0.25 -7.00 7.42
C ALA A 87 -0.98 -7.93 8.38
N ALA A 88 -2.27 -8.14 8.11
CA ALA A 88 -3.19 -8.85 8.99
C ALA A 88 -4.44 -9.26 8.21
N ASP A 89 -5.23 -10.15 8.80
CA ASP A 89 -6.60 -10.41 8.38
C ASP A 89 -7.61 -9.96 9.43
N ALA A 90 -8.87 -9.89 9.03
CA ALA A 90 -9.98 -9.55 9.91
C ALA A 90 -11.28 -10.18 9.40
N THR A 91 -12.22 -10.44 10.30
CA THR A 91 -13.59 -10.82 9.93
C THR A 91 -14.57 -9.78 10.45
N ASN A 92 -15.11 -8.96 9.54
CA ASN A 92 -16.15 -8.00 9.85
C ASN A 92 -17.49 -8.70 10.03
N ALA A 93 -18.21 -8.31 11.08
CA ALA A 93 -19.57 -8.79 11.37
C ALA A 93 -19.75 -10.32 11.30
N SER A 94 -18.69 -11.08 11.61
CA SER A 94 -18.65 -12.56 11.52
C SER A 94 -18.87 -13.15 10.11
N ASP A 95 -18.70 -12.36 9.05
CA ASP A 95 -19.15 -12.72 7.70
C ASP A 95 -18.16 -12.32 6.59
N GLN A 96 -17.64 -11.10 6.65
CA GLN A 96 -16.74 -10.56 5.63
C GLN A 96 -15.29 -10.77 6.09
N TYR A 97 -14.64 -11.81 5.59
CA TYR A 97 -13.20 -12.02 5.77
C TYR A 97 -12.40 -11.09 4.86
N LEU A 98 -11.38 -10.45 5.43
CA LEU A 98 -10.53 -9.46 4.79
C LEU A 98 -9.07 -9.84 4.98
N ALA A 99 -8.26 -9.72 3.92
CA ALA A 99 -6.82 -9.82 3.99
C ALA A 99 -6.18 -8.47 3.61
N ALA A 100 -5.38 -7.90 4.50
CA ALA A 100 -4.81 -6.56 4.33
C ALA A 100 -3.27 -6.61 4.23
N MET A 101 -2.71 -5.77 3.36
CA MET A 101 -1.28 -5.50 3.29
C MET A 101 -1.01 -4.04 3.63
N TYR A 102 0.05 -3.79 4.39
CA TYR A 102 0.59 -2.46 4.54
C TYR A 102 1.11 -1.99 3.20
N TYR A 103 1.00 -0.69 2.93
CA TYR A 103 1.84 -0.08 1.93
C TYR A 103 2.41 1.27 2.35
N LYS A 104 3.57 1.53 1.78
CA LYS A 104 4.32 2.77 1.88
C LYS A 104 4.57 3.29 0.47
N HIS A 105 4.22 4.54 0.24
CA HIS A 105 4.44 5.25 -1.02
C HIS A 105 5.22 6.52 -0.74
N GLU A 106 6.45 6.59 -1.28
CA GLU A 106 7.34 7.74 -1.10
C GLU A 106 7.74 8.31 -2.45
N VAL A 107 7.52 9.62 -2.63
CA VAL A 107 7.73 10.28 -3.90
C VAL A 107 8.73 11.43 -3.76
N PHE A 108 9.68 11.49 -4.70
CA PHE A 108 10.84 12.38 -4.68
C PHE A 108 10.97 13.10 -6.02
N ARG A 109 11.24 14.40 -5.99
CA ARG A 109 11.44 15.19 -7.21
C ARG A 109 12.72 14.78 -7.90
N VAL A 110 12.70 14.66 -9.23
CA VAL A 110 13.91 14.38 -10.02
C VAL A 110 14.92 15.53 -9.90
N ARG A 111 14.44 16.77 -9.87
CA ARG A 111 15.28 17.99 -9.86
C ARG A 111 16.26 18.07 -8.69
N ASP A 112 15.83 17.67 -7.49
CA ASP A 112 16.57 17.93 -6.24
C ASP A 112 16.56 16.77 -5.24
N ASN A 113 15.97 15.62 -5.58
CA ASN A 113 15.75 14.46 -4.70
C ASN A 113 14.95 14.79 -3.42
N GLY A 114 14.28 15.94 -3.39
CA GLY A 114 13.44 16.36 -2.28
C GLY A 114 12.18 15.50 -2.23
N LYS A 115 11.95 14.83 -1.10
CA LYS A 115 10.69 14.14 -0.83
C LYS A 115 9.56 15.15 -0.74
N PHE A 116 8.49 14.93 -1.48
CA PHE A 116 7.34 15.84 -1.51
C PHE A 116 5.99 15.15 -1.30
N HIS A 117 5.97 13.81 -1.29
CA HIS A 117 4.80 13.01 -0.91
C HIS A 117 5.23 11.83 -0.02
N ASP A 118 4.38 11.51 0.97
CA ASP A 118 4.45 10.29 1.78
C ASP A 118 3.01 9.83 2.02
N GLN A 119 2.72 8.57 1.70
CA GLN A 119 1.41 7.99 1.89
C GLN A 119 1.55 6.60 2.52
N ARG A 120 0.76 6.35 3.57
CA ARG A 120 0.79 5.10 4.36
C ARG A 120 -0.62 4.57 4.53
N GLY A 121 -0.78 3.28 4.33
CA GLY A 121 -2.12 2.69 4.39
C GLY A 121 -2.15 1.19 4.24
N TYR A 122 -3.33 0.71 3.87
CA TYR A 122 -3.64 -0.67 3.56
C TYR A 122 -4.25 -0.78 2.17
N LEU A 123 -3.85 -1.82 1.44
CA LEU A 123 -4.71 -2.42 0.43
C LEU A 123 -5.32 -3.68 1.05
N THR A 124 -6.64 -3.78 0.99
CA THR A 124 -7.40 -4.86 1.62
C THR A 124 -8.25 -5.58 0.59
N TYR A 125 -8.10 -6.89 0.49
CA TYR A 125 -8.93 -7.73 -0.37
C TYR A 125 -10.12 -8.29 0.39
N ASP A 126 -11.31 -8.05 -0.15
CA ASP A 126 -12.57 -8.67 0.22
C ASP A 126 -12.99 -9.67 -0.86
N LYS A 127 -12.68 -10.94 -0.60
CA LYS A 127 -13.02 -12.03 -1.50
C LYS A 127 -14.52 -12.23 -1.64
N LYS A 128 -15.28 -12.02 -0.57
CA LYS A 128 -16.73 -12.28 -0.55
C LYS A 128 -17.45 -11.35 -1.53
N ASN A 129 -17.12 -10.07 -1.50
CA ASN A 129 -17.76 -9.06 -2.35
C ASN A 129 -16.99 -8.77 -3.64
N ASN A 130 -15.84 -9.42 -3.86
CA ASN A 130 -14.93 -9.16 -4.96
C ASN A 130 -14.51 -7.68 -5.02
N THR A 131 -14.07 -7.14 -3.88
CA THR A 131 -13.74 -5.72 -3.70
C THR A 131 -12.32 -5.57 -3.19
N VAL A 132 -11.63 -4.52 -3.63
CA VAL A 132 -10.41 -4.01 -3.00
C VAL A 132 -10.72 -2.67 -2.35
N TYR A 133 -10.23 -2.50 -1.12
CA TYR A 133 -10.24 -1.24 -0.41
C TYR A 133 -8.83 -0.67 -0.36
N ASN A 134 -8.66 0.59 -0.76
CA ASN A 134 -7.47 1.38 -0.51
C ASN A 134 -7.75 2.38 0.60
N THR A 135 -7.14 2.16 1.77
CA THR A 135 -7.29 3.01 2.94
C THR A 135 -5.95 3.60 3.32
N PHE A 136 -5.78 4.91 3.29
CA PHE A 136 -4.49 5.53 3.59
C PHE A 136 -4.62 6.89 4.25
N CYS A 137 -3.50 7.37 4.80
CA CYS A 137 -3.34 8.75 5.25
C CYS A 137 -2.05 9.34 4.67
N ILE A 138 -2.06 10.67 4.52
CA ILE A 138 -0.90 11.47 4.16
C ILE A 138 -0.54 12.42 5.31
N PRO A 139 0.72 12.90 5.43
CA PRO A 139 1.16 13.80 6.50
C PRO A 139 0.62 15.23 6.37
N ARG A 140 -0.61 15.37 5.84
CA ARG A 140 -1.42 16.59 5.77
C ARG A 140 -2.68 16.51 6.63
N ALA A 141 -2.76 15.49 7.49
CA ALA A 141 -3.95 15.15 8.26
C ALA A 141 -5.17 14.96 7.35
N VAL A 142 -4.98 14.15 6.30
CA VAL A 142 -6.02 13.67 5.37
C VAL A 142 -5.90 12.16 5.30
N CYS A 143 -7.03 11.47 5.42
CA CYS A 143 -7.16 10.03 5.23
C CYS A 143 -8.29 9.74 4.24
N VAL A 144 -8.11 8.68 3.46
CA VAL A 144 -8.95 8.30 2.33
C VAL A 144 -9.32 6.81 2.45
N VAL A 145 -10.55 6.48 2.07
CA VAL A 145 -11.07 5.14 1.81
C VAL A 145 -11.67 5.14 0.41
N ALA A 146 -11.00 4.44 -0.50
CA ALA A 146 -11.46 4.22 -1.88
C ALA A 146 -11.71 2.74 -2.11
N GLU A 147 -12.69 2.40 -2.92
CA GLU A 147 -13.09 1.02 -3.16
C GLU A 147 -13.47 0.77 -4.61
N GLY A 148 -13.31 -0.48 -5.05
CA GLY A 148 -13.68 -0.91 -6.39
C GLY A 148 -13.53 -2.42 -6.57
N PRO A 149 -13.99 -2.96 -7.72
CA PRO A 149 -13.92 -4.38 -8.00
C PRO A 149 -12.46 -4.87 -8.02
N ALA A 150 -12.23 -6.04 -7.42
CA ALA A 150 -10.93 -6.69 -7.46
C ALA A 150 -10.64 -7.26 -8.86
N GLY A 151 -9.41 -7.10 -9.34
CA GLY A 151 -8.96 -7.57 -10.65
C GLY A 151 -7.47 -7.32 -10.87
N GLU A 152 -6.95 -7.70 -12.04
CA GLU A 152 -5.58 -7.32 -12.44
C GLU A 152 -5.50 -5.84 -12.81
N THR A 153 -6.56 -5.31 -13.43
CA THR A 153 -6.79 -3.87 -13.58
C THR A 153 -7.92 -3.46 -12.66
N MET A 154 -7.72 -2.43 -11.85
CA MET A 154 -8.70 -1.97 -10.86
C MET A 154 -8.88 -0.46 -10.93
N SER A 155 -10.14 -0.05 -10.81
CA SER A 155 -10.56 1.34 -10.63
C SER A 155 -11.13 1.46 -9.22
N LEU A 156 -10.41 2.13 -8.31
CA LEU A 156 -10.83 2.35 -6.94
C LEU A 156 -11.24 3.81 -6.76
N GLU A 157 -12.38 4.06 -6.14
CA GLU A 157 -12.90 5.41 -5.97
C GLU A 157 -13.48 5.64 -4.57
N THR A 158 -13.29 6.83 -4.02
CA THR A 158 -13.94 7.24 -2.77
C THR A 158 -15.46 7.26 -2.92
N LYS A 159 -16.17 6.69 -1.95
CA LYS A 159 -17.62 6.87 -1.79
C LYS A 159 -17.92 8.03 -0.83
N GLU A 160 -19.21 8.25 -0.57
CA GLU A 160 -19.65 9.22 0.45
C GLU A 160 -18.98 8.92 1.80
N ASN A 161 -18.49 9.95 2.48
CA ASN A 161 -17.71 9.85 3.74
C ASN A 161 -16.38 9.08 3.64
N GLY A 162 -15.89 8.76 2.44
CA GLY A 162 -14.61 8.11 2.21
C GLY A 162 -13.39 9.02 2.42
N ILE A 163 -13.56 10.26 2.87
CA ILE A 163 -12.48 11.23 3.09
C ILE A 163 -12.67 11.86 4.47
N ALA A 164 -11.61 11.80 5.28
CA ALA A 164 -11.53 12.50 6.57
C ALA A 164 -10.32 13.42 6.56
N GLU A 165 -10.51 14.69 6.92
CA GLU A 165 -9.44 15.68 6.88
C GLU A 165 -9.54 16.71 8.01
N SER A 166 -8.41 17.36 8.32
CA SER A 166 -8.38 18.43 9.31
C SER A 166 -9.30 19.59 8.93
N SER A 167 -9.78 20.35 9.92
CA SER A 167 -10.61 21.54 9.69
C SER A 167 -9.92 22.60 8.81
N TYR A 168 -8.58 22.63 8.80
CA TYR A 168 -7.84 23.52 7.92
C TYR A 168 -7.92 23.07 6.46
N MET A 169 -7.68 21.77 6.19
CA MET A 169 -7.79 21.20 4.83
C MET A 169 -9.23 21.37 4.32
N ALA A 170 -10.23 20.97 5.11
CA ALA A 170 -11.65 21.13 4.77
C ALA A 170 -12.08 22.56 4.40
N LYS A 171 -11.38 23.57 4.91
CA LYS A 171 -11.66 24.98 4.64
C LYS A 171 -10.85 25.56 3.47
N ASN A 172 -9.60 25.14 3.28
CA ASN A 172 -8.65 25.87 2.43
C ASN A 172 -8.11 25.06 1.24
N ASP A 173 -8.14 23.74 1.33
CA ASP A 173 -7.59 22.80 0.34
C ASP A 173 -8.34 21.48 0.48
N LYS A 174 -9.64 21.53 0.17
CA LYS A 174 -10.59 20.48 0.51
C LYS A 174 -10.47 19.35 -0.50
N THR A 175 -10.31 18.12 0.00
CA THR A 175 -10.33 16.93 -0.85
C THR A 175 -11.78 16.55 -1.13
N MET A 176 -12.18 16.58 -2.41
CA MET A 176 -13.55 16.31 -2.84
C MET A 176 -13.75 14.86 -3.24
N LYS A 177 -12.73 14.27 -3.89
CA LYS A 177 -12.78 12.91 -4.43
C LYS A 177 -11.35 12.39 -4.61
N PHE A 178 -11.18 11.08 -4.49
CA PHE A 178 -9.97 10.40 -4.92
C PHE A 178 -10.33 9.19 -5.79
N SER A 179 -9.61 9.00 -6.89
CA SER A 179 -9.65 7.78 -7.70
C SER A 179 -8.25 7.25 -7.97
N PHE A 180 -8.14 5.92 -8.05
CA PHE A 180 -6.90 5.21 -8.30
C PHE A 180 -7.15 4.11 -9.33
N GLU A 181 -6.63 4.32 -10.53
CA GLU A 181 -6.53 3.32 -11.57
C GLU A 181 -5.18 2.61 -11.42
N ILE A 182 -5.19 1.29 -11.31
CA ILE A 182 -3.98 0.46 -11.19
C ILE A 182 -4.06 -0.72 -12.15
N ASP A 183 -2.96 -1.02 -12.83
CA ASP A 183 -2.82 -2.16 -13.73
C ASP A 183 -1.65 -3.05 -13.31
N LEU A 184 -1.98 -4.31 -13.04
CA LEU A 184 -1.13 -5.43 -12.60
C LEU A 184 -1.20 -6.62 -13.58
N SER A 185 -1.66 -6.39 -14.81
CA SER A 185 -1.80 -7.45 -15.82
C SER A 185 -0.45 -7.95 -16.36
N GLY A 186 0.61 -7.13 -16.27
CA GLY A 186 1.97 -7.48 -16.67
C GLY A 186 2.95 -7.63 -15.50
N ASP A 187 4.24 -7.49 -15.79
CA ASP A 187 5.34 -7.52 -14.80
C ASP A 187 5.57 -6.16 -14.12
N GLN A 188 4.88 -5.13 -14.59
CA GLN A 188 4.96 -3.76 -14.09
C GLN A 188 3.68 -3.38 -13.35
N LEU A 189 3.83 -2.48 -12.38
CA LEU A 189 2.72 -1.77 -11.76
C LEU A 189 2.58 -0.44 -12.49
N GLN A 190 1.47 -0.22 -13.16
CA GLN A 190 1.13 1.07 -13.76
C GLN A 190 -0.03 1.68 -13.00
N TYR A 191 -0.02 3.00 -12.83
CA TYR A 191 -1.15 3.66 -12.18
C TYR A 191 -1.42 5.08 -12.65
N THR A 192 -2.66 5.52 -12.40
CA THR A 192 -3.08 6.92 -12.39
C THR A 192 -3.86 7.20 -11.11
N GLN A 193 -3.43 8.20 -10.34
CA GLN A 193 -4.19 8.74 -9.21
C GLN A 193 -4.74 10.10 -9.59
N VAL A 194 -6.01 10.34 -9.25
CA VAL A 194 -6.63 11.66 -9.40
C VAL A 194 -7.23 12.05 -8.07
N THR A 195 -6.81 13.20 -7.56
CA THR A 195 -7.39 13.83 -6.38
C THR A 195 -8.09 15.11 -6.81
N SER A 196 -9.42 15.12 -6.76
CA SER A 196 -10.21 16.31 -7.05
C SER A 196 -10.20 17.22 -5.81
N LEU A 197 -9.68 18.43 -5.97
CA LEU A 197 -9.49 19.40 -4.90
C LEU A 197 -10.38 20.63 -5.12
N GLN A 198 -10.84 21.22 -4.02
CA GLN A 198 -11.28 22.62 -3.98
C GLN A 198 -10.20 23.44 -3.30
N VAL A 199 -9.34 24.07 -4.09
CA VAL A 199 -8.10 24.73 -3.64
C VAL A 199 -7.98 26.12 -4.25
N TYR A 200 -7.51 27.09 -3.46
CA TYR A 200 -7.43 28.50 -3.88
C TYR A 200 -8.75 29.09 -4.41
N GLY A 201 -9.89 28.55 -3.96
CA GLY A 201 -11.22 29.00 -4.34
C GLY A 201 -11.73 28.45 -5.68
N GLN A 202 -11.03 27.51 -6.32
CA GLN A 202 -11.42 26.89 -7.58
C GLN A 202 -11.26 25.37 -7.53
N PRO A 203 -11.98 24.60 -8.36
CA PRO A 203 -11.72 23.18 -8.53
C PRO A 203 -10.38 22.94 -9.25
N PHE A 204 -9.66 21.90 -8.85
CA PHE A 204 -8.42 21.46 -9.50
C PHE A 204 -8.33 19.94 -9.45
N GLU A 205 -7.97 19.29 -10.55
CA GLU A 205 -7.66 17.86 -10.58
C GLU A 205 -6.16 17.68 -10.42
N HIS A 206 -5.73 17.23 -9.24
CA HIS A 206 -4.35 16.80 -9.01
C HIS A 206 -4.19 15.41 -9.62
N VAL A 207 -3.25 15.23 -10.55
CA VAL A 207 -3.06 13.96 -11.28
C VAL A 207 -1.63 13.46 -11.13
N ASP A 208 -1.49 12.23 -10.67
CA ASP A 208 -0.22 11.52 -10.60
C ASP A 208 -0.24 10.29 -11.50
N THR A 209 0.79 10.11 -12.32
CA THR A 209 0.94 8.92 -13.19
C THR A 209 2.33 8.34 -13.07
N SER A 210 2.43 7.01 -13.06
CA SER A 210 3.73 6.33 -13.01
C SER A 210 3.66 4.89 -13.50
N THR A 211 4.84 4.34 -13.79
CA THR A 211 5.09 2.93 -14.09
C THR A 211 6.25 2.45 -13.24
N LEU A 212 6.10 1.31 -12.58
CA LEU A 212 7.09 0.76 -11.66
C LEU A 212 7.43 -0.68 -12.01
N GLU A 213 8.68 -1.04 -11.75
CA GLU A 213 9.16 -2.41 -11.78
C GLU A 213 9.45 -2.92 -10.36
N LYS A 214 9.24 -4.22 -10.17
CA LYS A 214 9.53 -4.88 -8.90
C LYS A 214 11.04 -5.00 -8.72
N VAL A 215 11.51 -4.61 -7.54
CA VAL A 215 12.92 -4.79 -7.16
C VAL A 215 13.18 -6.29 -6.95
N LYS A 216 14.18 -6.82 -7.64
CA LYS A 216 14.61 -8.22 -7.56
C LYS A 216 15.44 -8.50 -6.32
#